data_AF-A0A3D1DGW4-F1
#
_entry.id   AF-A0A3D1DGW4-F1
#
_cell.length_a   1.000
_cell.length_b   1.000
_cell.length_c   1.000
_cell.angle_alpha   90.00
_cell.angle_beta   90.00
_cell.angle_gamma   90.00
#
_symmetry.space_group_name_H-M   'P 1'
#
loop_
_entity.id
_entity.type
_entity.pdbx_description
1 polymer ?
#
loop_
_entity_poly.entity_id
_entity_poly.type
_entity_poly.pdbx_seq_one_letter_code
_entity_poly.pdbx_strand_id
1 'polypeptide(L)'
;MTAQDLSTTYSEIQAEATLLAGDLLDIPRRAAVLHEIFLDSGRNHTFPQMAVHGALWAFSFFEVGGRLGRLIGKRYFYNSRERAFRLGLLQSFAEDFRRINRSVCIDTYTNYHFSKRLGREPGADQFVHPDLLAELNQVHECREVGHSMTPDEQRNVFQQSFLWEQELTVAPGVKDAIESFDCRFMRALCMRPVVRFSFFPWCRFLWFRNFYDTDERIRKGLQAYDFAQAAGWDQVVDSTRSYGLLSETALINPQEHYRNLTRDLLPDERREEPGGDNR
;
A
#
# COMPACT_ATOMS: atom_id res chain seq x y z
N MET A 1 -2.77 -25.31 -18.03
CA MET A 1 -2.09 -24.08 -18.49
C MET A 1 -0.59 -24.31 -18.57
N THR A 2 0.17 -23.62 -19.44
CA THR A 2 1.64 -23.76 -19.50
C THR A 2 2.36 -22.75 -18.59
N ALA A 3 3.64 -23.00 -18.26
CA ALA A 3 4.46 -22.03 -17.53
C ALA A 3 4.61 -20.69 -18.28
N GLN A 4 4.59 -20.74 -19.62
CA GLN A 4 4.63 -19.54 -20.45
C GLN A 4 3.35 -18.72 -20.31
N ASP A 5 2.19 -19.38 -20.22
CA ASP A 5 0.90 -18.70 -20.02
C ASP A 5 0.86 -18.02 -18.65
N LEU A 6 1.29 -18.71 -17.58
CA LEU A 6 1.42 -18.13 -16.23
C LEU A 6 2.31 -16.89 -16.24
N SER A 7 3.50 -16.97 -16.86
CA SER A 7 4.44 -15.85 -16.94
C SER A 7 3.89 -14.67 -17.74
N THR A 8 3.11 -14.95 -18.78
CA THR A 8 2.50 -13.93 -19.62
C THR A 8 1.40 -13.21 -18.84
N THR A 9 0.50 -13.95 -18.20
CA THR A 9 -0.56 -13.36 -17.37
C THR A 9 0.00 -12.57 -16.19
N TYR A 10 1.03 -13.07 -15.50
CA TYR A 10 1.67 -12.33 -14.41
C TYR A 10 2.24 -10.99 -14.90
N SER A 11 2.98 -11.01 -16.01
CA SER A 11 3.55 -9.80 -16.63
C SER A 11 2.48 -8.80 -17.06
N GLU A 12 1.37 -9.28 -17.62
CA GLU A 12 0.25 -8.43 -18.03
C GLU A 12 -0.42 -7.75 -16.83
N ILE A 13 -0.67 -8.49 -15.76
CA ILE A 13 -1.25 -7.93 -14.53
C ILE A 13 -0.26 -6.95 -13.89
N GLN A 14 1.03 -7.22 -13.92
CA GLN A 14 2.05 -6.29 -13.43
C GLN A 14 2.12 -5.01 -14.27
N ALA A 15 1.97 -5.10 -15.59
CA ALA A 15 1.89 -3.93 -16.47
C ALA A 15 0.65 -3.09 -16.16
N GLU A 16 -0.50 -3.73 -15.94
CA GLU A 16 -1.74 -3.07 -15.51
C GLU A 16 -1.56 -2.38 -14.15
N ALA A 17 -1.00 -3.09 -13.16
CA ALA A 17 -0.69 -2.56 -11.84
C ALA A 17 0.24 -1.34 -11.92
N THR A 18 1.24 -1.39 -12.80
CA THR A 18 2.20 -0.30 -13.04
C THR A 18 1.53 0.94 -13.60
N LEU A 19 0.60 0.77 -14.55
CA LEU A 19 -0.22 1.86 -15.05
C LEU A 19 -1.08 2.42 -13.92
N LEU A 20 -1.86 1.58 -13.24
CA LEU A 20 -2.76 1.95 -12.15
C LEU A 20 -2.08 2.61 -10.95
N ALA A 21 -0.83 2.25 -10.65
CA ALA A 21 -0.07 2.85 -9.56
C ALA A 21 0.35 4.30 -9.86
N GLY A 22 0.32 4.73 -11.13
CA GLY A 22 0.64 6.09 -11.55
C GLY A 22 2.09 6.50 -11.29
N ASP A 23 2.35 7.80 -11.27
CA ASP A 23 3.63 8.40 -10.91
C ASP A 23 3.73 8.66 -9.39
N LEU A 24 4.86 9.16 -8.89
CA LEU A 24 5.14 9.32 -7.47
C LEU A 24 4.08 10.15 -6.73
N LEU A 25 3.49 11.15 -7.37
CA LEU A 25 2.49 12.04 -6.75
C LEU A 25 1.05 11.47 -6.79
N ASP A 26 0.82 10.37 -7.50
CA ASP A 26 -0.50 9.74 -7.63
C ASP A 26 -0.87 8.88 -6.40
N ILE A 27 -0.57 9.37 -5.19
CA ILE A 27 -0.92 8.71 -3.92
C ILE A 27 -2.44 8.47 -3.80
N PRO A 28 -3.32 9.44 -4.13
CA PRO A 28 -4.77 9.20 -4.08
C PRO A 28 -5.23 8.07 -5.02
N ARG A 29 -4.57 7.94 -6.18
CA ARG A 29 -4.84 6.89 -7.14
C ARG A 29 -4.48 5.52 -6.57
N ARG A 30 -3.28 5.36 -6.01
CA ARG A 30 -2.86 4.13 -5.33
C ARG A 30 -3.75 3.77 -4.16
N ALA A 31 -4.20 4.77 -3.40
CA ALA A 31 -5.16 4.57 -2.33
C ALA A 31 -6.48 3.98 -2.84
N ALA A 32 -6.99 4.47 -3.97
CA ALA A 32 -8.19 3.91 -4.59
C ALA A 32 -7.99 2.47 -5.07
N VAL A 33 -6.85 2.17 -5.71
CA VAL A 33 -6.50 0.81 -6.18
C VAL A 33 -6.43 -0.17 -5.01
N LEU A 34 -5.68 0.17 -3.95
CA LEU A 34 -5.54 -0.67 -2.77
C LEU A 34 -6.87 -0.84 -2.01
N HIS A 35 -7.66 0.23 -1.89
CA HIS A 35 -8.97 0.15 -1.27
C HIS A 35 -9.92 -0.74 -2.07
N GLU A 36 -9.83 -0.74 -3.40
CA GLU A 36 -10.63 -1.64 -4.22
C GLU A 36 -10.32 -3.11 -3.95
N ILE A 37 -9.04 -3.49 -3.82
CA ILE A 37 -8.67 -4.87 -3.46
C ILE A 37 -9.31 -5.28 -2.12
N PHE A 38 -9.31 -4.38 -1.13
CA PHE A 38 -9.98 -4.62 0.14
C PHE A 38 -11.50 -4.85 -0.05
N LEU A 39 -12.16 -4.09 -0.93
CA LEU A 39 -13.59 -4.29 -1.21
C LEU A 39 -13.87 -5.55 -2.04
N ASP A 40 -13.09 -5.80 -3.09
CA ASP A 40 -13.24 -6.94 -4.00
C ASP A 40 -13.05 -8.27 -3.27
N SER A 41 -12.13 -8.32 -2.31
CA SER A 41 -11.91 -9.48 -1.43
C SER A 41 -13.05 -9.72 -0.44
N GLY A 42 -14.13 -8.93 -0.48
CA GLY A 42 -15.20 -9.00 0.52
C GLY A 42 -14.74 -8.55 1.90
N ARG A 43 -13.71 -7.68 1.96
CA ARG A 43 -13.05 -7.21 3.19
C ARG A 43 -12.24 -8.28 3.93
N ASN A 44 -11.96 -9.41 3.28
CA ASN A 44 -11.14 -10.49 3.84
C ASN A 44 -9.64 -10.18 3.73
N HIS A 45 -9.19 -9.48 2.69
CA HIS A 45 -7.80 -9.07 2.55
C HIS A 45 -7.58 -7.64 3.08
N THR A 46 -7.11 -7.52 4.32
CA THR A 46 -7.06 -6.25 5.05
C THR A 46 -5.73 -5.47 4.88
N PHE A 47 -4.68 -6.13 4.40
CA PHE A 47 -3.38 -5.52 4.16
C PHE A 47 -3.43 -4.31 3.20
N PRO A 48 -4.12 -4.36 2.04
CA PRO A 48 -4.25 -3.22 1.14
C PRO A 48 -4.79 -1.98 1.85
N GLN A 49 -5.82 -2.13 2.69
CA GLN A 49 -6.38 -1.02 3.45
C GLN A 49 -5.36 -0.44 4.45
N MET A 50 -4.56 -1.28 5.11
CA MET A 50 -3.47 -0.80 5.97
C MET A 50 -2.41 -0.03 5.17
N ALA A 51 -2.07 -0.51 3.97
CA ALA A 51 -1.15 0.16 3.05
C ALA A 51 -1.68 1.53 2.59
N VAL A 52 -3.00 1.71 2.44
CA VAL A 52 -3.63 3.03 2.21
C VAL A 52 -3.27 4.01 3.33
N HIS A 53 -3.45 3.64 4.60
CA HIS A 53 -3.10 4.51 5.71
C HIS A 53 -1.60 4.79 5.77
N GLY A 54 -0.76 3.79 5.47
CA GLY A 54 0.68 3.95 5.33
C GLY A 54 1.05 5.03 4.31
N ALA A 55 0.49 4.94 3.11
CA ALA A 55 0.72 5.88 2.01
C ALA A 55 0.31 7.31 2.37
N LEU A 56 -0.94 7.48 2.84
CA LEU A 56 -1.52 8.79 3.14
C LEU A 56 -0.83 9.46 4.34
N TRP A 57 -0.45 8.68 5.36
CA TRP A 57 0.33 9.19 6.49
C TRP A 57 1.73 9.62 6.04
N ALA A 58 2.43 8.80 5.27
CA ALA A 58 3.79 9.09 4.83
C ALA A 58 3.84 10.37 3.97
N PHE A 59 2.88 10.52 3.04
CA PHE A 59 2.71 11.75 2.28
C PHE A 59 2.52 12.96 3.22
N SER A 60 1.52 12.90 4.10
CA SER A 60 1.22 13.99 5.05
C SER A 60 2.39 14.36 5.98
N PHE A 61 3.28 13.40 6.26
CA PHE A 61 4.41 13.57 7.16
C PHE A 61 5.65 14.15 6.45
N PHE A 62 6.06 13.54 5.33
CA PHE A 62 7.33 13.83 4.64
C PHE A 62 7.24 14.92 3.57
N GLU A 63 6.06 15.34 3.11
CA GLU A 63 5.95 16.46 2.17
C GLU A 63 6.62 17.74 2.70
N VAL A 64 7.11 18.59 1.79
CA VAL A 64 7.65 19.93 2.10
C VAL A 64 6.62 20.78 2.85
N GLY A 65 5.34 20.66 2.48
CA GLY A 65 4.22 21.26 3.19
C GLY A 65 3.73 20.46 4.41
N GLY A 66 4.23 19.24 4.59
CA GLY A 66 3.88 18.29 5.64
C GLY A 66 4.44 18.65 7.01
N ARG A 67 4.26 17.75 7.98
CA ARG A 67 4.69 18.00 9.38
C ARG A 67 6.19 18.27 9.47
N LEU A 68 7.00 17.49 8.77
CA LEU A 68 8.45 17.60 8.86
C LEU A 68 8.98 18.85 8.14
N GLY A 69 8.43 19.17 6.97
CA GLY A 69 8.78 20.38 6.23
C GLY A 69 8.42 21.65 6.99
N ARG A 70 7.27 21.70 7.67
CA ARG A 70 6.91 22.82 8.56
C ARG A 70 7.86 22.98 9.74
N LEU A 71 8.34 21.87 10.33
CA LEU A 71 9.32 21.91 11.42
C LEU A 71 10.66 22.50 10.93
N ILE A 72 11.16 22.02 9.79
CA ILE A 72 12.38 22.53 9.15
C ILE A 72 12.22 24.02 8.80
N GLY A 73 11.10 24.39 8.19
CA GLY A 73 10.77 25.76 7.83
C GLY A 73 10.82 26.72 9.01
N LYS A 74 10.28 26.30 10.17
CA LYS A 74 10.36 27.05 11.43
C LYS A 74 11.79 27.11 11.98
N ARG A 75 12.52 25.99 12.01
CA ARG A 75 13.86 25.90 12.60
C ARG A 75 14.90 26.77 11.89
N TYR A 76 14.77 26.93 10.57
CA TYR A 76 15.72 27.65 9.72
C TYR A 76 15.12 28.92 9.12
N PHE A 77 14.11 29.52 9.74
CA PHE A 77 13.38 30.62 9.12
C PHE A 77 14.23 31.87 8.81
N TYR A 78 15.24 32.15 9.63
CA TYR A 78 16.20 33.25 9.43
C TYR A 78 17.33 32.93 8.44
N ASN A 79 17.46 31.67 7.98
CA ASN A 79 18.48 31.28 7.02
C ASN A 79 17.81 30.63 5.81
N SER A 80 17.43 31.47 4.84
CA SER A 80 16.70 31.06 3.64
C SER A 80 17.44 30.00 2.81
N ARG A 81 18.77 30.12 2.71
CA ARG A 81 19.63 29.16 1.99
C ARG A 81 19.62 27.79 2.67
N GLU A 82 19.86 27.76 3.98
CA GLU A 82 19.85 26.52 4.74
C GLU A 82 18.45 25.88 4.74
N ARG A 83 17.40 26.70 4.87
CA ARG A 83 16.00 26.25 4.77
C ARG A 83 15.74 25.58 3.42
N ALA A 84 16.10 26.22 2.31
CA ALA A 84 15.92 25.66 0.97
C ALA A 84 16.70 24.34 0.81
N PHE A 85 17.95 24.29 1.28
CA PHE A 85 18.77 23.10 1.24
C PHE A 85 18.14 21.92 2.01
N ARG A 86 17.67 22.15 3.25
CA ARG A 86 17.04 21.10 4.07
C ARG A 86 15.70 20.63 3.54
N LEU A 87 14.90 21.54 2.97
CA LEU A 87 13.65 21.17 2.31
C LEU A 87 13.89 20.38 1.02
N GLY A 88 14.95 20.70 0.27
CA GLY A 88 15.37 19.91 -0.89
C GLY A 88 15.75 18.48 -0.50
N LEU A 89 16.52 18.31 0.57
CA LEU A 89 16.83 16.97 1.10
C LEU A 89 15.58 16.21 1.54
N LEU A 90 14.64 16.88 2.21
CA LEU A 90 13.38 16.26 2.60
C LEU A 90 12.57 15.80 1.37
N GLN A 91 12.55 16.59 0.31
CA GLN A 91 11.88 16.25 -0.94
C GLN A 91 12.46 14.99 -1.57
N SER A 92 13.79 14.88 -1.70
CA SER A 92 14.43 13.67 -2.23
C SER A 92 14.09 12.43 -1.41
N PHE A 93 14.10 12.56 -0.08
CA PHE A 93 13.70 11.47 0.80
C PHE A 93 12.22 11.09 0.65
N ALA A 94 11.34 12.09 0.51
CA ALA A 94 9.91 11.84 0.26
C ALA A 94 9.68 11.09 -1.05
N GLU A 95 10.45 11.41 -2.11
CA GLU A 95 10.38 10.70 -3.39
C GLU A 95 10.72 9.22 -3.28
N ASP A 96 11.71 8.85 -2.46
CA ASP A 96 12.04 7.45 -2.21
C ASP A 96 10.90 6.71 -1.50
N PHE A 97 10.26 7.35 -0.51
CA PHE A 97 9.05 6.78 0.12
C PHE A 97 7.91 6.61 -0.86
N ARG A 98 7.72 7.56 -1.78
CA ARG A 98 6.71 7.46 -2.84
C ARG A 98 7.05 6.32 -3.83
N ARG A 99 8.33 6.09 -4.15
CA ARG A 99 8.80 4.96 -4.96
C ARG A 99 8.47 3.63 -4.29
N ILE A 100 8.83 3.47 -3.02
CA ILE A 100 8.54 2.26 -2.25
C ILE A 100 7.03 2.01 -2.21
N ASN A 101 6.24 3.03 -1.86
CA ASN A 101 4.78 2.90 -1.82
C ASN A 101 4.17 2.52 -3.19
N ARG A 102 4.75 3.02 -4.29
CA ARG A 102 4.35 2.64 -5.64
C ARG A 102 4.63 1.16 -5.89
N SER A 103 5.82 0.66 -5.55
CA SER A 103 6.15 -0.76 -5.68
C SER A 103 5.21 -1.63 -4.84
N VAL A 104 4.94 -1.24 -3.60
CA VAL A 104 3.98 -1.96 -2.72
C VAL A 104 2.60 -2.05 -3.38
N CYS A 105 2.11 -0.96 -3.97
CA CYS A 105 0.84 -0.98 -4.69
C CYS A 105 0.86 -1.95 -5.88
N ILE A 106 1.95 -1.96 -6.64
CA ILE A 106 2.12 -2.84 -7.81
C ILE A 106 2.12 -4.30 -7.35
N ASP A 107 2.98 -4.66 -6.41
CA ASP A 107 3.15 -6.05 -5.95
C ASP A 107 1.85 -6.58 -5.31
N THR A 108 1.19 -5.76 -4.48
CA THR A 108 -0.09 -6.13 -3.86
C THR A 108 -1.15 -6.42 -4.91
N TYR A 109 -1.29 -5.53 -5.90
CA TYR A 109 -2.25 -5.69 -6.99
C TYR A 109 -1.94 -6.93 -7.81
N THR A 110 -0.68 -7.09 -8.21
CA THR A 110 -0.23 -8.21 -9.04
C THR A 110 -0.47 -9.54 -8.33
N ASN A 111 -0.03 -9.69 -7.08
CA ASN A 111 -0.21 -10.92 -6.31
C ASN A 111 -1.69 -11.26 -6.11
N TYR A 112 -2.51 -10.26 -5.78
CA TYR A 112 -3.94 -10.45 -5.56
C TYR A 112 -4.67 -10.88 -6.83
N HIS A 113 -4.52 -10.16 -7.94
CA HIS A 113 -5.24 -10.48 -9.18
C HIS A 113 -4.67 -11.72 -9.88
N PHE A 114 -3.36 -11.98 -9.78
CA PHE A 114 -2.77 -13.20 -10.32
C PHE A 114 -3.27 -14.43 -9.56
N SER A 115 -3.22 -14.41 -8.22
CA SER A 115 -3.74 -15.53 -7.41
C SER A 115 -5.23 -15.74 -7.62
N LYS A 116 -6.02 -14.66 -7.78
CA LYS A 116 -7.46 -14.78 -8.06
C LYS A 116 -7.76 -15.52 -9.36
N ARG A 117 -6.97 -15.26 -10.41
CA ARG A 117 -7.17 -15.85 -11.74
C ARG A 117 -6.57 -17.25 -11.85
N LEU A 118 -5.34 -17.42 -11.36
CA LEU A 118 -4.47 -18.55 -11.68
C LEU A 118 -3.81 -19.19 -10.45
N GLY A 119 -4.14 -18.76 -9.24
CA GLY A 119 -3.44 -19.18 -8.03
C GLY A 119 -3.56 -20.65 -7.66
N ARG A 120 -4.49 -21.38 -8.28
CA ARG A 120 -4.70 -22.82 -8.11
C ARG A 120 -4.05 -23.67 -9.22
N GLU A 121 -3.47 -23.02 -10.23
CA GLU A 121 -2.81 -23.72 -11.33
C GLU A 121 -1.40 -24.20 -10.93
N PRO A 122 -0.97 -25.40 -11.38
CA PRO A 122 0.39 -25.88 -11.11
C PRO A 122 1.46 -24.88 -11.60
N GLY A 123 2.39 -24.51 -10.72
CA GLY A 123 3.47 -23.56 -11.01
C GLY A 123 3.17 -22.10 -10.65
N ALA A 124 1.98 -21.78 -10.13
CA ALA A 124 1.66 -20.43 -9.64
C ALA A 124 2.58 -19.97 -8.48
N ASP A 125 3.11 -20.94 -7.72
CA ASP A 125 4.06 -20.76 -6.63
C ASP A 125 5.45 -20.26 -7.08
N GLN A 126 5.73 -20.29 -8.38
CA GLN A 126 6.93 -19.67 -8.97
C GLN A 126 6.83 -18.15 -9.07
N PHE A 127 5.61 -17.60 -8.99
CA PHE A 127 5.33 -16.17 -9.16
C PHE A 127 4.91 -15.49 -7.87
N VAL A 128 4.18 -16.21 -7.00
CA VAL A 128 3.76 -15.73 -5.68
C VAL A 128 4.29 -16.71 -4.65
N HIS A 129 4.92 -16.19 -3.58
CA HIS A 129 5.47 -17.05 -2.53
C HIS A 129 4.42 -18.05 -2.02
N PRO A 130 4.75 -19.35 -1.85
CA PRO A 130 3.78 -20.39 -1.48
C PRO A 130 2.87 -20.03 -0.30
N ASP A 131 3.46 -19.49 0.78
CA ASP A 131 2.69 -19.11 1.97
C ASP A 131 1.73 -17.96 1.69
N LEU A 132 2.13 -16.96 0.90
CA LEU A 132 1.25 -15.87 0.50
C LEU A 132 0.15 -16.36 -0.44
N LEU A 133 0.52 -17.23 -1.38
CA LEU A 133 -0.39 -17.79 -2.37
C LEU A 133 -1.50 -18.62 -1.69
N ALA A 134 -1.15 -19.42 -0.68
CA ALA A 134 -2.12 -20.18 0.11
C ALA A 134 -3.14 -19.27 0.80
N GLU A 135 -2.68 -18.23 1.49
CA GLU A 135 -3.56 -17.26 2.17
C GLU A 135 -4.44 -16.48 1.19
N LEU A 136 -3.88 -16.03 0.06
CA LEU A 136 -4.65 -15.33 -0.97
C LEU A 136 -5.70 -16.25 -1.61
N ASN A 137 -5.36 -17.50 -1.89
CA ASN A 137 -6.34 -18.48 -2.38
C ASN A 137 -7.49 -18.69 -1.38
N GLN A 138 -7.19 -18.73 -0.08
CA GLN A 138 -8.23 -18.82 0.96
C GLN A 138 -9.13 -17.56 0.98
N VAL A 139 -8.55 -16.37 0.79
CA VAL A 139 -9.33 -15.13 0.64
C VAL A 139 -10.30 -15.23 -0.54
N HIS A 140 -9.82 -15.67 -1.70
CA HIS A 140 -10.63 -15.77 -2.91
C HIS A 140 -11.75 -16.79 -2.75
N GLU A 141 -11.46 -17.94 -2.16
CA GLU A 141 -12.46 -18.96 -1.84
C GLU A 141 -13.54 -18.42 -0.89
N CYS A 142 -13.15 -17.77 0.19
CA CYS A 142 -14.09 -17.14 1.12
C CYS A 142 -14.98 -16.11 0.38
N ARG A 143 -14.38 -15.33 -0.52
CA ARG A 143 -15.12 -14.35 -1.32
C ARG A 143 -16.11 -15.02 -2.29
N GLU A 144 -15.69 -16.08 -2.98
CA GLU A 144 -16.51 -16.84 -3.94
C GLU A 144 -17.77 -17.42 -3.27
N VAL A 145 -17.67 -17.93 -2.05
CA VAL A 145 -18.80 -18.50 -1.30
C VAL A 145 -19.54 -17.50 -0.40
N GLY A 146 -19.14 -16.22 -0.41
CA GLY A 146 -19.75 -15.17 0.42
C GLY A 146 -19.44 -15.29 1.92
N HIS A 147 -18.38 -16.01 2.28
CA HIS A 147 -17.91 -16.16 3.65
C HIS A 147 -17.00 -15.01 4.08
N SER A 148 -17.20 -14.53 5.31
CA SER A 148 -16.29 -13.56 5.95
C SER A 148 -15.32 -14.32 6.84
N MET A 149 -14.02 -14.13 6.60
CA MET A 149 -12.96 -14.69 7.43
C MET A 149 -13.08 -14.21 8.88
N THR A 150 -12.70 -15.09 9.80
CA THR A 150 -12.56 -14.76 11.22
C THR A 150 -11.42 -13.76 11.46
N PRO A 151 -11.41 -13.05 12.60
CA PRO A 151 -10.32 -12.14 12.96
C PRO A 151 -8.92 -12.78 12.92
N ASP A 152 -8.80 -14.06 13.29
CA ASP A 152 -7.52 -14.78 13.29
C ASP A 152 -7.06 -15.13 11.86
N GLU A 153 -8.00 -15.55 11.00
CA GLU A 153 -7.70 -15.78 9.57
C GLU A 153 -7.28 -14.49 8.86
N GLN A 154 -8.03 -13.39 9.07
CA GLN A 154 -7.64 -12.09 8.51
C GLN A 154 -6.25 -11.65 9.00
N ARG A 155 -5.90 -11.99 10.24
CA ARG A 155 -4.59 -11.68 10.82
C ARG A 155 -3.48 -12.49 10.17
N ASN A 156 -3.72 -13.78 9.88
CA ASN A 156 -2.76 -14.62 9.16
C ASN A 156 -2.50 -14.12 7.75
N VAL A 157 -3.56 -13.83 7.00
CA VAL A 157 -3.47 -13.22 5.66
C VAL A 157 -2.68 -11.91 5.72
N PHE A 158 -3.01 -11.03 6.67
CA PHE A 158 -2.29 -9.77 6.86
C PHE A 158 -0.81 -10.01 7.14
N GLN A 159 -0.50 -10.91 8.06
CA GLN A 159 0.87 -11.20 8.46
C GLN A 159 1.69 -11.72 7.28
N GLN A 160 1.16 -12.67 6.49
CA GLN A 160 1.87 -13.17 5.31
C GLN A 160 2.08 -12.05 4.28
N SER A 161 1.04 -11.32 3.94
CA SER A 161 1.16 -10.21 2.97
C SER A 161 2.15 -9.14 3.43
N PHE A 162 2.13 -8.82 4.72
CA PHE A 162 3.04 -7.82 5.28
C PHE A 162 4.48 -8.32 5.35
N LEU A 163 4.73 -9.57 5.76
CA LEU A 163 6.09 -10.13 5.81
C LEU A 163 6.75 -10.12 4.43
N TRP A 164 6.03 -10.57 3.41
CA TRP A 164 6.57 -10.62 2.04
C TRP A 164 6.78 -9.23 1.44
N GLU A 165 5.89 -8.28 1.73
CA GLU A 165 6.11 -6.89 1.34
C GLU A 165 7.34 -6.27 2.02
N GLN A 166 7.56 -6.59 3.31
CA GLN A 166 8.72 -6.13 4.05
C GLN A 166 10.03 -6.70 3.51
N GLU A 167 10.04 -7.98 3.13
CA GLU A 167 11.23 -8.68 2.65
C GLU A 167 11.58 -8.32 1.20
N LEU A 168 10.62 -8.35 0.29
CA LEU A 168 10.86 -8.25 -1.15
C LEU A 168 10.86 -6.80 -1.67
N THR A 169 10.06 -5.93 -1.06
CA THR A 169 9.77 -4.60 -1.62
C THR A 169 10.34 -3.48 -0.75
N VAL A 170 10.05 -3.48 0.56
CA VAL A 170 10.41 -2.36 1.45
C VAL A 170 11.85 -2.41 1.90
N ALA A 171 12.35 -3.55 2.38
CA ALA A 171 13.72 -3.63 2.90
C ALA A 171 14.78 -3.22 1.86
N PRO A 172 14.71 -3.67 0.58
CA PRO A 172 15.63 -3.22 -0.46
C PRO A 172 15.47 -1.72 -0.76
N GLY A 173 14.23 -1.25 -0.99
CA GLY A 173 13.99 0.15 -1.34
C GLY A 173 14.41 1.15 -0.25
N VAL A 174 14.19 0.80 1.03
CA VAL A 174 14.64 1.63 2.16
C VAL A 174 16.17 1.62 2.28
N LYS A 175 16.83 0.50 1.99
CA LYS A 175 18.30 0.44 1.99
C LYS A 175 18.88 1.38 0.95
N ASP A 176 18.39 1.32 -0.29
CA ASP A 176 18.89 2.13 -1.41
C ASP A 176 18.65 3.64 -1.17
N ALA A 177 17.47 4.00 -0.67
CA ALA A 177 17.12 5.38 -0.30
C ALA A 177 18.03 5.97 0.80
N ILE A 178 18.59 5.11 1.63
CA ILE A 178 19.42 5.50 2.76
C ILE A 178 20.89 5.62 2.36
N GLU A 179 21.38 4.73 1.50
CA GLU A 179 22.73 4.78 0.95
C GLU A 179 22.95 6.03 0.10
N SER A 180 21.92 6.50 -0.60
CA SER A 180 21.94 7.74 -1.37
C SER A 180 21.88 9.02 -0.52
N PHE A 181 21.61 8.90 0.79
CA PHE A 181 21.29 10.05 1.64
C PHE A 181 22.44 10.47 2.56
N ASP A 182 23.25 11.43 2.10
CA ASP A 182 24.48 11.88 2.76
C ASP A 182 24.26 12.70 4.04
N CYS A 183 23.05 13.20 4.29
CA CYS A 183 22.82 14.10 5.41
C CYS A 183 22.49 13.37 6.73
N ARG A 184 23.49 13.19 7.60
CA ARG A 184 23.35 12.52 8.91
C ARG A 184 22.19 13.01 9.78
N PHE A 185 21.99 14.33 9.87
CA PHE A 185 20.91 14.90 10.71
C PHE A 185 19.52 14.60 10.13
N MET A 186 19.35 14.83 8.83
CA MET A 186 18.08 14.58 8.16
C MET A 186 17.77 13.07 8.12
N ARG A 187 18.78 12.22 7.97
CA ARG A 187 18.67 10.77 8.10
C ARG A 187 18.13 10.41 9.47
N ALA A 188 18.78 10.85 10.55
CA ALA A 188 18.33 10.54 11.91
C ALA A 188 16.88 11.00 12.19
N LEU A 189 16.48 12.13 11.63
CA LEU A 189 15.13 12.69 11.77
C LEU A 189 14.08 11.86 11.01
N CYS A 190 14.39 11.45 9.78
CA CYS A 190 13.48 10.63 8.98
C CYS A 190 13.43 9.16 9.42
N MET A 191 14.51 8.64 10.02
CA MET A 191 14.61 7.25 10.50
C MET A 191 13.88 7.00 11.83
N ARG A 192 13.38 8.04 12.50
CA ARG A 192 12.70 7.94 13.80
C ARG A 192 11.28 8.51 13.77
N PRO A 193 10.44 8.06 12.82
CA PRO A 193 9.09 8.59 12.72
C PRO A 193 8.26 8.23 13.96
N VAL A 194 7.42 9.19 14.35
CA VAL A 194 6.29 8.93 15.25
C VAL A 194 5.07 8.72 14.36
N VAL A 195 4.73 7.46 14.12
CA VAL A 195 3.59 7.10 13.28
C VAL A 195 2.31 7.14 14.10
N ARG A 196 1.29 7.80 13.54
CA ARG A 196 -0.08 7.75 14.05
C ARG A 196 -1.02 7.75 12.87
N PHE A 197 -1.59 6.59 12.59
CA PHE A 197 -2.69 6.50 11.65
C PHE A 197 -3.95 7.11 12.25
N SER A 198 -4.83 7.57 11.38
CA SER A 198 -6.06 8.25 11.75
C SER A 198 -7.01 7.41 12.59
N PHE A 199 -7.03 6.09 12.40
CA PHE A 199 -7.81 5.16 13.21
C PHE A 199 -7.21 4.83 14.59
N PHE A 200 -5.99 5.29 14.90
CA PHE A 200 -5.38 4.95 16.19
C PHE A 200 -6.19 5.52 17.36
N PRO A 201 -6.38 4.74 18.45
CA PRO A 201 -7.03 5.22 19.65
C PRO A 201 -6.40 6.51 20.18
N TRP A 202 -7.17 7.31 20.92
CA TRP A 202 -6.68 8.57 21.49
C TRP A 202 -5.40 8.31 22.30
N CYS A 203 -4.37 9.13 22.06
CA CYS A 203 -3.03 9.03 22.68
C CYS A 203 -2.16 7.81 22.30
N ARG A 204 -2.55 6.99 21.31
CA ARG A 204 -1.68 5.90 20.79
C ARG A 204 -0.84 6.33 19.59
N PHE A 205 0.42 5.92 19.60
CA PHE A 205 1.41 6.21 18.56
C PHE A 205 2.40 5.04 18.46
N LEU A 206 2.99 4.86 17.29
CA LEU A 206 4.10 3.95 17.08
C LEU A 206 5.37 4.77 16.97
N TRP A 207 6.24 4.64 17.97
CA TRP A 207 7.56 5.25 17.96
C TRP A 207 8.58 4.27 17.39
N PHE A 208 9.24 4.68 16.31
CA PHE A 208 10.33 3.92 15.69
C PHE A 208 11.67 4.42 16.23
N ARG A 209 12.50 3.49 16.69
CA ARG A 209 13.90 3.77 17.06
C ARG A 209 14.78 3.85 15.83
N ASN A 210 14.49 2.98 14.86
CA ASN A 210 15.10 2.93 13.55
C ASN A 210 14.11 2.30 12.56
N PHE A 211 13.51 3.11 11.69
CA PHE A 211 12.60 2.63 10.65
C PHE A 211 13.27 1.63 9.67
N TYR A 212 14.61 1.52 9.65
CA TYR A 212 15.34 0.52 8.86
C TYR A 212 15.35 -0.87 9.48
N ASP A 213 15.12 -0.98 10.78
CA ASP A 213 15.08 -2.27 11.45
C ASP A 213 13.81 -3.03 11.02
N THR A 214 14.01 -4.11 10.26
CA THR A 214 12.94 -4.95 9.72
C THR A 214 12.12 -5.59 10.85
N ASP A 215 12.74 -6.05 11.93
CA ASP A 215 12.02 -6.64 13.07
C ASP A 215 11.19 -5.58 13.78
N GLU A 216 11.71 -4.36 13.91
CA GLU A 216 10.92 -3.23 14.41
C GLU A 216 9.74 -2.91 13.49
N ARG A 217 9.93 -2.86 12.17
CA ARG A 217 8.83 -2.63 11.22
C ARG A 217 7.77 -3.72 11.30
N ILE A 218 8.16 -5.00 11.34
CA ILE A 218 7.25 -6.13 11.46
C ILE A 218 6.43 -6.02 12.74
N ARG A 219 7.10 -5.89 13.89
CA ARG A 219 6.43 -5.76 15.20
C ARG A 219 5.50 -4.55 15.26
N LYS A 220 5.91 -3.41 14.72
CA LYS A 220 5.10 -2.19 14.70
C LYS A 220 3.93 -2.26 13.72
N GLY A 221 4.09 -2.93 12.58
CA GLY A 221 3.00 -3.18 11.63
C GLY A 221 1.95 -4.12 12.20
N LEU A 222 2.35 -5.21 12.87
CA LEU A 222 1.43 -6.07 13.62
C LEU A 222 0.70 -5.30 14.73
N GLN A 223 1.41 -4.43 15.46
CA GLN A 223 0.77 -3.55 16.45
C GLN A 223 -0.24 -2.57 15.81
N ALA A 224 0.05 -2.08 14.60
CA ALA A 224 -0.89 -1.23 13.87
C ALA A 224 -2.14 -2.02 13.43
N TYR A 225 -1.97 -3.28 13.02
CA TYR A 225 -3.06 -4.19 12.71
C TYR A 225 -3.95 -4.43 13.92
N ASP A 226 -3.38 -4.70 15.09
CA ASP A 226 -4.16 -4.89 16.32
C ASP A 226 -5.01 -3.65 16.65
N PHE A 227 -4.49 -2.44 16.42
CA PHE A 227 -5.26 -1.20 16.56
C PHE A 227 -6.37 -1.07 15.51
N ALA A 228 -6.13 -1.49 14.27
CA ALA A 228 -7.12 -1.47 13.20
C ALA A 228 -8.26 -2.45 13.49
N GLN A 229 -7.92 -3.67 13.88
CA GLN A 229 -8.88 -4.71 14.24
C GLN A 229 -9.73 -4.28 15.45
N ALA A 230 -9.12 -3.69 16.48
CA ALA A 230 -9.84 -3.17 17.65
C ALA A 230 -10.76 -1.97 17.33
N ALA A 231 -10.42 -1.15 16.34
CA ALA A 231 -11.27 -0.05 15.88
C ALA A 231 -12.44 -0.55 15.00
N GLY A 232 -12.25 -1.67 14.31
CA GLY A 232 -13.17 -2.18 13.30
C GLY A 232 -12.91 -1.57 11.91
N TRP A 233 -13.07 -2.39 10.88
CA TRP A 233 -12.66 -2.03 9.52
C TRP A 233 -13.46 -0.88 8.90
N ASP A 234 -14.74 -0.69 9.26
CA ASP A 234 -15.51 0.47 8.81
C ASP A 234 -14.90 1.78 9.32
N GLN A 235 -14.52 1.83 10.61
CA GLN A 235 -13.83 2.99 11.16
C GLN A 235 -12.46 3.20 10.51
N VAL A 236 -11.72 2.13 10.23
CA VAL A 236 -10.44 2.22 9.53
C VAL A 236 -10.64 2.88 8.16
N VAL A 237 -11.56 2.38 7.35
CA VAL A 237 -11.91 2.95 6.04
C VAL A 237 -12.34 4.41 6.16
N ASP A 238 -13.29 4.73 7.04
CA ASP A 238 -13.80 6.11 7.19
C ASP A 238 -12.72 7.09 7.64
N SER A 239 -11.78 6.63 8.47
CA SER A 239 -10.70 7.47 8.97
C SER A 239 -9.72 7.91 7.86
N THR A 240 -9.76 7.33 6.66
CA THR A 240 -8.98 7.82 5.51
C THR A 240 -9.35 9.25 5.12
N ARG A 241 -10.61 9.66 5.33
CA ARG A 241 -11.11 11.04 5.08
C ARG A 241 -10.26 12.09 5.79
N SER A 242 -9.78 11.79 7.00
CA SER A 242 -9.02 12.72 7.83
C SER A 242 -7.66 13.12 7.26
N TYR A 243 -7.14 12.39 6.27
CA TYR A 243 -5.90 12.78 5.58
C TYR A 243 -6.15 13.92 4.56
N GLY A 244 -7.39 14.10 4.09
CA GLY A 244 -7.76 15.19 3.17
C GLY A 244 -7.16 15.10 1.77
N LEU A 245 -6.79 13.88 1.33
CA LEU A 245 -6.12 13.64 0.03
C LEU A 245 -7.01 12.94 -0.99
N LEU A 246 -8.10 12.29 -0.56
CA LEU A 246 -9.01 11.58 -1.44
C LEU A 246 -10.15 12.51 -1.88
N SER A 247 -10.60 12.36 -3.13
CA SER A 247 -11.76 13.10 -3.64
C SER A 247 -13.06 12.61 -2.98
N GLU A 248 -14.09 13.46 -2.97
CA GLU A 248 -15.42 13.05 -2.47
C GLU A 248 -15.95 11.82 -3.21
N THR A 249 -15.75 11.73 -4.53
CA THR A 249 -16.15 10.54 -5.31
C THR A 249 -15.41 9.28 -4.84
N ALA A 250 -14.11 9.36 -4.58
CA ALA A 250 -13.33 8.23 -4.07
C ALA A 250 -13.79 7.80 -2.66
N LEU A 251 -14.35 8.71 -1.87
CA LEU A 251 -14.82 8.45 -0.52
C LEU A 251 -16.27 7.96 -0.45
N ILE A 252 -17.14 8.43 -1.35
CA ILE A 252 -18.57 8.11 -1.36
C ILE A 252 -18.86 6.89 -2.24
N ASN A 253 -18.23 6.81 -3.43
CA ASN A 253 -18.41 5.71 -4.37
C ASN A 253 -17.04 5.18 -4.85
N PRO A 254 -16.28 4.50 -3.96
CA PRO A 254 -14.93 4.04 -4.27
C PRO A 254 -14.87 3.09 -5.48
N GLN A 255 -15.87 2.22 -5.64
CA GLN A 255 -15.92 1.28 -6.76
C GLN A 255 -16.14 1.99 -8.09
N GLU A 256 -17.04 2.97 -8.15
CA GLU A 256 -17.25 3.77 -9.36
C GLU A 256 -16.00 4.60 -9.69
N HIS A 257 -15.37 5.20 -8.68
CA HIS A 257 -14.12 5.93 -8.86
C HIS A 257 -13.03 5.04 -9.46
N TYR A 258 -12.86 3.83 -8.92
CA TYR A 258 -11.90 2.86 -9.46
C TYR A 258 -12.25 2.41 -10.88
N ARG A 259 -13.53 2.12 -11.19
CA ARG A 259 -13.94 1.76 -12.57
C ARG A 259 -13.67 2.86 -13.57
N ASN A 260 -13.88 4.12 -13.18
CA ASN A 260 -13.54 5.26 -14.03
C ASN A 260 -12.02 5.33 -14.22
N LEU A 261 -11.24 5.14 -13.15
CA LEU A 261 -9.79 5.10 -13.21
C LEU A 261 -9.27 4.01 -14.17
N THR A 262 -9.81 2.78 -14.10
CA THR A 262 -9.40 1.69 -14.99
C THR A 262 -9.78 1.97 -16.43
N ARG A 263 -11.02 2.44 -16.69
CA ARG A 263 -11.48 2.80 -18.03
C ARG A 263 -10.62 3.88 -18.69
N ASP A 264 -10.18 4.87 -17.91
CA ASP A 264 -9.46 6.02 -18.46
C ASP A 264 -7.98 5.69 -18.74
N LEU A 265 -7.44 4.63 -18.14
CA LEU A 265 -5.99 4.37 -18.10
C LEU A 265 -5.57 3.02 -18.70
N LEU A 266 -6.51 2.09 -18.86
CA LEU A 266 -6.26 0.79 -19.47
C LEU A 266 -6.85 0.74 -20.89
N PRO A 267 -6.16 0.13 -21.86
CA PRO A 267 -6.62 0.04 -23.24
C PRO A 267 -7.89 -0.84 -23.40
N ASP A 268 -8.71 -0.50 -24.40
CA ASP A 268 -10.08 -1.02 -24.62
C ASP A 268 -10.18 -2.52 -24.97
N GLU A 269 -9.08 -3.19 -25.33
CA GLU A 269 -9.08 -4.57 -25.86
C GLU A 269 -9.45 -5.66 -24.83
N ARG A 270 -9.76 -5.30 -23.58
CA ARG A 270 -10.12 -6.25 -22.50
C ARG A 270 -11.50 -5.98 -21.87
N ARG A 271 -12.42 -5.39 -22.63
CA ARG A 271 -13.81 -5.11 -22.22
C ARG A 271 -14.78 -6.30 -22.33
N GLU A 272 -14.34 -7.47 -22.77
CA GLU A 272 -15.23 -8.64 -22.95
C GLU A 272 -15.14 -9.61 -21.75
N GLU A 273 -16.11 -9.51 -20.83
CA GLU A 273 -16.58 -10.71 -20.12
C GLU A 273 -17.47 -11.53 -21.08
N PRO A 274 -17.47 -12.87 -20.99
CA PRO A 274 -18.32 -13.71 -21.82
C PRO A 274 -19.78 -13.55 -21.36
N GLY A 275 -20.48 -12.61 -21.99
CA GLY A 275 -21.94 -12.49 -21.88
C GLY A 275 -22.58 -13.77 -22.39
N GLY A 276 -23.21 -14.50 -21.47
CA GLY A 276 -23.91 -15.74 -21.72
C GLY A 276 -24.89 -15.65 -22.89
N ASP A 277 -24.75 -16.62 -23.78
CA ASP A 277 -25.72 -16.91 -24.83
C ASP A 277 -26.99 -17.44 -24.13
N ASN A 278 -27.98 -16.56 -23.97
CA ASN A 278 -29.34 -16.96 -23.62
C ASN A 278 -29.99 -17.55 -24.87
N ARG A 279 -30.03 -18.88 -24.93
CA ARG A 279 -31.10 -19.63 -25.59
C ARG A 279 -31.74 -20.60 -24.62
#